data_AF-A0A171A219-F1
#
_entry.id   AF-A0A171A219-F1
#
_cell.length_a   1.000
_cell.length_b   1.000
_cell.length_c   1.000
_cell.angle_alpha   90.00
_cell.angle_beta   90.00
_cell.angle_gamma   90.00
#
_symmetry.space_group_name_H-M   'P 1'
#
loop_
_entity.id
_entity.type
_entity.pdbx_description
1 polymer ?
#
loop_
_entity_poly.entity_id
_entity_poly.type
_entity_poly.pdbx_seq_one_letter_code
_entity_poly.pdbx_strand_id
1 'polypeptide(L)'
;LTDGEIVQTDEADMGMTYAELSTMGRARKIDRAGPYSMFVSLTSVWRDIHPQQVAEKVKHFYRCYALNRHKMTVLTPSVHAEGYSPDDNRFDLRPFLYNISFRWQFNAIDKYLQNMTTANGYATGPNSITPSPPKPAAKPRQNKNMKGEKGGIVV
;
A
#
# COMPACT_ATOMS: atom_id res chain seq x y z
N LEU A 1 -8.48 -14.22 -21.82
CA LEU A 1 -7.07 -14.64 -21.84
C LEU A 1 -6.58 -14.56 -23.27
N THR A 2 -5.46 -13.88 -23.49
CA THR A 2 -4.64 -14.02 -24.69
C THR A 2 -3.40 -14.82 -24.28
N ASP A 3 -3.18 -15.97 -24.91
CA ASP A 3 -1.95 -16.78 -24.81
C ASP A 3 -1.53 -17.34 -23.43
N GLY A 4 -2.48 -17.65 -22.54
CA GLY A 4 -2.19 -18.46 -21.34
C GLY A 4 -1.45 -17.75 -20.20
N GLU A 5 -1.14 -16.47 -20.32
CA GLU A 5 -0.67 -15.65 -19.20
C GLU A 5 -1.84 -14.93 -18.50
N ILE A 6 -1.82 -14.98 -17.17
CA ILE A 6 -2.79 -14.28 -16.33
C ILE A 6 -2.56 -12.77 -16.53
N VAL A 7 -3.56 -12.10 -17.09
CA VAL A 7 -3.57 -10.62 -17.21
C VAL A 7 -3.48 -10.07 -15.78
N GLN A 8 -2.39 -9.36 -15.48
CA GLN A 8 -2.19 -8.69 -14.21
C GLN A 8 -3.36 -7.73 -13.96
N THR A 9 -4.07 -7.93 -12.85
CA THR A 9 -5.13 -7.00 -12.41
C THR A 9 -4.51 -5.82 -11.68
N ASP A 10 -5.13 -4.65 -11.80
CA ASP A 10 -4.76 -3.44 -11.07
C ASP A 10 -4.83 -3.62 -9.55
N GLU A 11 -5.85 -4.32 -9.04
CA GLU A 11 -5.94 -4.66 -7.61
C GLU A 11 -4.78 -5.52 -7.12
N ALA A 12 -4.29 -6.45 -7.95
CA ALA A 12 -3.12 -7.26 -7.62
C ALA A 12 -1.83 -6.40 -7.58
N ASP A 13 -1.70 -5.43 -8.49
CA ASP A 13 -0.57 -4.49 -8.50
C ASP A 13 -0.61 -3.51 -7.30
N MET A 14 -1.80 -3.03 -6.93
CA MET A 14 -1.99 -2.17 -5.75
C MET A 14 -1.78 -2.93 -4.43
N GLY A 15 -1.98 -4.25 -4.42
CA GLY A 15 -1.89 -5.10 -3.23
C GLY A 15 -3.06 -4.90 -2.26
N MET A 16 -4.20 -4.38 -2.74
CA MET A 16 -5.45 -4.21 -2.00
C MET A 16 -6.62 -4.04 -2.97
N THR A 17 -7.83 -4.40 -2.51
CA THR A 17 -9.04 -4.25 -3.32
C THR A 17 -9.56 -2.82 -3.31
N TYR A 18 -10.39 -2.45 -4.29
CA TYR A 18 -11.04 -1.15 -4.32
C TYR A 18 -11.95 -0.91 -3.11
N ALA A 19 -12.62 -1.95 -2.60
CA ALA A 19 -13.46 -1.86 -1.40
C ALA A 19 -12.64 -1.51 -0.15
N GLU A 20 -11.47 -2.14 0.00
CA GLU A 20 -10.53 -1.85 1.08
C GLU A 20 -9.96 -0.44 0.97
N LEU A 21 -9.54 -0.04 -0.23
CA LEU A 21 -9.01 1.29 -0.52
C LEU A 21 -10.04 2.38 -0.24
N SER A 22 -11.29 2.17 -0.63
CA SER A 22 -12.40 3.10 -0.38
C SER A 22 -12.65 3.27 1.13
N THR A 23 -12.62 2.17 1.89
CA THR A 23 -12.80 2.18 3.35
C THR A 23 -11.65 2.93 4.05
N MET A 24 -10.39 2.63 3.69
CA MET A 24 -9.22 3.33 4.26
C MET A 24 -9.17 4.80 3.83
N GLY A 25 -9.57 5.13 2.60
CA GLY A 25 -9.66 6.50 2.10
C GLY A 25 -10.64 7.36 2.91
N ARG A 26 -11.83 6.82 3.20
CA ARG A 26 -12.80 7.46 4.09
C ARG A 26 -12.26 7.62 5.51
N ALA A 27 -11.70 6.56 6.10
CA ALA A 27 -11.13 6.63 7.45
C ALA A 27 -10.02 7.70 7.57
N ARG A 28 -9.17 7.83 6.55
CA ARG A 28 -8.10 8.84 6.52
C ARG A 28 -8.64 10.28 6.46
N LYS A 29 -9.65 10.54 5.62
CA LYS A 29 -10.09 11.91 5.29
C LYS A 29 -11.29 12.36 6.14
N ILE A 30 -12.31 11.52 6.25
CA ILE A 30 -13.56 11.83 6.96
C ILE A 30 -13.36 11.61 8.46
N ASP A 31 -12.91 10.41 8.85
CA ASP A 31 -12.71 10.08 10.27
C ASP A 31 -11.41 10.66 10.84
N ARG A 32 -10.59 11.29 9.98
CA ARG A 32 -9.31 11.92 10.33
C ARG A 32 -8.33 10.96 11.01
N ALA A 33 -8.45 9.67 10.70
CA ALA A 33 -7.62 8.65 11.30
C ALA A 33 -6.21 8.66 10.70
N GLY A 34 -5.19 8.67 11.56
CA GLY A 34 -3.80 8.32 11.20
C GLY A 34 -3.58 6.81 11.21
N PRO A 35 -2.35 6.31 10.95
CA PRO A 35 -2.09 4.87 10.83
C PRO A 35 -2.55 4.07 12.06
N TYR A 36 -2.23 4.54 13.27
CA TYR A 36 -2.60 3.86 14.50
C TYR A 36 -4.13 3.86 14.73
N SER A 37 -4.76 5.03 14.61
CA SER A 37 -6.21 5.17 14.80
C SER A 37 -7.01 4.38 13.76
N MET A 38 -6.55 4.36 12.51
CA MET A 38 -7.16 3.58 11.44
C MET A 38 -7.07 2.09 11.72
N PHE A 39 -5.92 1.60 12.18
CA PHE A 39 -5.76 0.19 12.57
C PHE A 39 -6.73 -0.21 13.70
N VAL A 40 -6.84 0.57 14.76
CA VAL A 40 -7.75 0.28 15.88
C VAL A 40 -9.22 0.27 15.41
N SER A 41 -9.61 1.24 14.58
CA SER A 41 -10.96 1.31 14.02
C SER A 41 -11.26 0.12 13.10
N LEU A 42 -10.39 -0.16 12.14
CA LEU A 42 -10.58 -1.25 11.17
C LEU A 42 -10.56 -2.63 11.82
N THR A 43 -9.78 -2.83 12.89
CA THR A 43 -9.80 -4.11 13.63
C THR A 43 -11.19 -4.39 14.24
N SER A 44 -11.96 -3.34 14.57
CA SER A 44 -13.32 -3.48 15.09
C SER A 44 -14.36 -3.72 13.99
N VAL A 45 -14.12 -3.15 12.80
CA VAL A 45 -15.02 -3.22 11.63
C VAL A 45 -14.81 -4.52 10.84
N TRP A 46 -13.57 -4.92 10.61
CA TRP A 46 -13.20 -6.12 9.85
C TRP A 46 -12.97 -7.32 10.77
N ARG A 47 -14.04 -7.75 11.44
CA ARG A 47 -13.99 -8.85 12.43
C ARG A 47 -13.57 -10.20 11.83
N ASP A 48 -13.80 -10.38 10.52
CA ASP A 48 -13.47 -11.61 9.81
C ASP A 48 -11.99 -11.69 9.38
N ILE A 49 -11.23 -10.60 9.55
CA ILE A 49 -9.82 -10.50 9.17
C ILE A 49 -8.94 -10.53 10.41
N HIS A 50 -7.88 -11.33 10.38
CA HIS A 50 -6.96 -11.42 11.52
C HIS A 50 -6.29 -10.05 11.79
N PRO A 51 -6.19 -9.57 13.06
CA PRO A 51 -5.63 -8.25 13.37
C PRO A 51 -4.23 -8.00 12.78
N GLN A 52 -3.39 -9.05 12.68
CA GLN A 52 -2.09 -8.96 12.00
C GLN A 52 -2.22 -8.55 10.53
N GLN A 53 -3.19 -9.12 9.80
CA GLN A 53 -3.41 -8.80 8.39
C GLN A 53 -3.93 -7.37 8.24
N VAL A 54 -4.80 -6.92 9.16
CA VAL A 54 -5.26 -5.52 9.19
C VAL A 54 -4.06 -4.58 9.40
N ALA A 55 -3.16 -4.88 10.33
CA ALA A 55 -1.95 -4.10 10.58
C ALA A 55 -1.07 -4.00 9.33
N GLU A 56 -0.81 -5.11 8.64
CA GLU A 56 -0.01 -5.11 7.41
C GLU A 56 -0.67 -4.32 6.27
N LYS A 57 -2.00 -4.44 6.10
CA LYS A 57 -2.76 -3.64 5.12
C LYS A 57 -2.68 -2.14 5.41
N VAL A 58 -2.84 -1.74 6.66
CA VAL A 58 -2.74 -0.32 7.07
C VAL A 58 -1.32 0.22 6.85
N LYS A 59 -0.28 -0.56 7.21
CA LYS A 59 1.12 -0.18 6.95
C LYS A 59 1.39 -0.04 5.45
N HIS A 60 0.90 -0.98 4.64
CA HIS A 60 1.03 -0.95 3.17
C HIS A 60 0.36 0.29 2.58
N PHE A 61 -0.89 0.57 2.97
CA PHE A 61 -1.63 1.76 2.54
C PHE A 61 -0.86 3.06 2.83
N TYR A 62 -0.40 3.27 4.07
CA TYR A 62 0.30 4.51 4.42
C TYR A 62 1.69 4.63 3.77
N ARG A 63 2.40 3.52 3.56
CA ARG A 63 3.66 3.51 2.80
C ARG A 63 3.43 3.94 1.35
N CYS A 64 2.48 3.32 0.66
CA CYS A 64 2.15 3.67 -0.72
C CYS A 64 1.61 5.10 -0.83
N TYR A 65 0.77 5.54 0.12
CA TYR A 65 0.28 6.91 0.20
C TYR A 65 1.43 7.91 0.32
N ALA A 66 2.35 7.70 1.27
CA ALA A 66 3.49 8.60 1.48
C ALA A 66 4.42 8.65 0.27
N LEU A 67 4.74 7.49 -0.30
CA LEU A 67 5.63 7.39 -1.46
C LEU A 67 5.06 8.12 -2.66
N ASN A 68 3.75 7.98 -2.90
CA ASN A 68 3.09 8.51 -4.09
C ASN A 68 2.45 9.89 -3.88
N ARG A 69 2.52 10.49 -2.68
CA ARG A 69 1.80 11.75 -2.40
C ARG A 69 2.19 12.88 -3.34
N HIS A 70 3.46 12.96 -3.73
CA HIS A 70 3.95 13.93 -4.71
C HIS A 70 3.21 13.87 -6.06
N LYS A 71 2.62 12.74 -6.44
CA LYS A 71 1.82 12.65 -7.68
C LYS A 71 0.54 13.50 -7.60
N MET A 72 0.06 13.77 -6.39
CA MET A 72 -1.15 14.55 -6.17
C MET A 72 -0.93 16.05 -6.35
N THR A 73 0.30 16.54 -6.29
CA THR A 73 0.62 17.97 -6.49
C THR A 73 0.57 18.36 -7.97
N VAL A 74 0.70 17.38 -8.88
CA VAL A 74 0.69 17.57 -10.34
C VAL A 74 -0.50 16.89 -11.00
N LEU A 75 -1.47 16.41 -10.22
CA LEU A 75 -2.65 15.74 -10.75
C LEU A 75 -3.54 16.73 -11.51
N THR A 76 -4.08 16.30 -12.64
CA THR A 76 -5.03 17.09 -13.43
C THR A 76 -6.23 17.46 -12.57
N PRO A 77 -6.68 18.74 -12.61
CA PRO A 77 -7.90 19.15 -11.92
C PRO A 77 -9.09 18.27 -12.34
N SER A 78 -9.88 17.85 -11.36
CA SER A 78 -11.03 16.95 -11.55
C SER A 78 -12.26 17.47 -10.83
N VAL A 79 -13.44 16.98 -11.23
CA VAL A 79 -14.71 17.33 -10.58
C VAL A 79 -14.73 16.77 -9.15
N HIS A 80 -15.22 17.57 -8.20
CA HIS A 80 -15.40 17.12 -6.83
C HIS A 80 -16.72 16.34 -6.72
N ALA A 81 -16.62 15.02 -6.51
CA ALA A 81 -17.78 14.13 -6.36
C ALA A 81 -17.86 13.44 -4.98
N GLU A 82 -16.73 13.27 -4.30
CA GLU A 82 -16.62 12.48 -3.08
C GLU A 82 -16.03 13.28 -1.92
N GLY A 83 -16.60 13.14 -0.73
CA GLY A 83 -16.17 13.83 0.49
C GLY A 83 -14.80 13.39 1.01
N TYR A 84 -14.23 12.30 0.45
CA TYR A 84 -12.89 11.82 0.78
C TYR A 84 -11.86 12.05 -0.33
N SER A 85 -12.13 12.96 -1.27
CA SER A 85 -11.21 13.29 -2.37
C SER A 85 -9.79 13.65 -1.88
N PRO A 86 -8.73 13.15 -2.54
CA PRO A 86 -7.34 13.42 -2.18
C PRO A 86 -6.73 14.67 -2.86
N ASP A 87 -7.53 15.48 -3.56
CA ASP A 87 -7.07 16.68 -4.29
C ASP A 87 -6.29 17.66 -3.39
N ASP A 88 -5.01 17.86 -3.70
CA ASP A 88 -4.09 18.70 -2.93
C ASP A 88 -4.16 20.18 -3.31
N ASN A 89 -4.88 20.54 -4.37
CA ASN A 89 -4.97 21.92 -4.82
C ASN A 89 -5.95 22.75 -3.99
N ARG A 90 -7.07 22.14 -3.54
CA ARG A 90 -8.17 22.88 -2.89
C ARG A 90 -8.76 22.18 -1.67
N PHE A 91 -8.81 20.85 -1.66
CA PHE A 91 -9.65 20.13 -0.70
C PHE A 91 -8.89 19.41 0.42
N ASP A 92 -7.69 18.90 0.14
CA ASP A 92 -6.93 18.06 1.06
C ASP A 92 -5.47 18.46 1.14
N LEU A 93 -5.23 19.68 1.60
CA LEU A 93 -3.91 20.28 1.78
C LEU A 93 -3.06 19.47 2.77
N ARG A 94 -2.05 18.76 2.28
CA ARG A 94 -1.15 17.95 3.12
C ARG A 94 0.31 18.05 2.65
N PRO A 95 1.28 17.75 3.52
CA PRO A 95 2.66 17.58 3.09
C PRO A 95 2.76 16.55 1.95
N PHE A 96 3.66 16.76 1.01
CA PHE A 96 3.94 15.79 -0.07
C PHE A 96 5.25 15.02 0.13
N LEU A 97 6.14 15.52 1.00
CA LEU A 97 7.37 14.84 1.42
C LEU A 97 7.18 14.23 2.81
N TYR A 98 6.95 12.92 2.85
CA TYR A 98 6.75 12.17 4.08
C TYR A 98 7.94 11.26 4.41
N ASN A 99 8.11 10.96 5.70
CA ASN A 99 8.91 9.81 6.12
C ASN A 99 8.10 8.51 5.91
N ILE A 100 8.42 7.77 4.85
CA ILE A 100 7.72 6.55 4.42
C ILE A 100 7.77 5.45 5.48
N SER A 101 8.76 5.47 6.38
CA SER A 101 8.92 4.43 7.40
C SER A 101 7.91 4.54 8.53
N PHE A 102 7.29 5.71 8.76
CA PHE A 102 6.34 5.98 9.85
C PHE A 102 6.71 5.29 11.17
N ARG A 103 7.99 5.40 11.56
CA ARG A 103 8.62 4.54 12.59
C ARG A 103 7.82 4.51 13.88
N TRP A 104 7.40 5.68 14.36
CA TRP A 104 6.66 5.78 15.61
C TRP A 104 5.26 5.15 15.50
N GLN A 105 4.53 5.45 14.42
CA GLN A 105 3.18 4.98 14.21
C GLN A 105 3.13 3.45 14.01
N PHE A 106 4.06 2.91 13.23
CA PHE A 106 4.12 1.46 12.98
C PHE A 106 4.55 0.70 14.24
N ASN A 107 5.51 1.22 15.00
CA ASN A 107 5.87 0.64 16.29
C ASN A 107 4.69 0.67 17.28
N ALA A 108 3.86 1.71 17.25
CA ALA A 108 2.66 1.79 18.10
C ALA A 108 1.61 0.73 17.72
N ILE A 109 1.42 0.48 16.42
CA ILE A 109 0.57 -0.61 15.92
C ILE A 109 1.10 -1.96 16.41
N ASP A 110 2.40 -2.22 16.23
CA ASP A 110 3.01 -3.49 16.61
C ASP A 110 2.91 -3.76 18.11
N LYS A 111 3.11 -2.74 18.96
CA LYS A 111 2.90 -2.85 20.40
C LYS A 111 1.45 -3.16 20.77
N TYR A 112 0.49 -2.50 20.13
CA TYR A 112 -0.92 -2.76 20.38
C TYR A 112 -1.29 -4.19 19.99
N LEU A 113 -0.80 -4.65 18.84
CA LEU A 113 -1.01 -6.00 18.34
C LEU A 113 -0.42 -7.06 19.27
N GLN A 114 0.80 -6.84 19.79
CA GLN A 114 1.41 -7.70 20.81
C GLN A 114 0.55 -7.79 22.08
N ASN A 115 0.03 -6.66 22.56
CA ASN A 115 -0.85 -6.63 23.73
C ASN A 115 -2.15 -7.39 23.47
N MET A 116 -2.72 -7.27 22.27
CA MET A 116 -3.95 -7.95 21.87
C MET A 116 -3.76 -9.48 21.80
N THR A 117 -2.65 -9.93 21.24
CA THR A 117 -2.27 -11.35 21.19
C THR A 117 -2.01 -11.93 22.58
N THR A 118 -1.33 -11.15 23.44
CA THR A 118 -1.05 -11.52 24.84
C THR A 118 -2.36 -11.65 25.64
N ALA A 119 -3.30 -10.71 25.47
CA ALA A 119 -4.60 -10.74 26.13
C ALA A 119 -5.47 -11.92 25.67
N ASN A 120 -5.36 -12.32 24.40
CA ASN A 120 -6.08 -13.46 23.84
C ASN A 120 -5.40 -14.82 24.13
N GLY A 121 -4.38 -14.87 24.97
CA GLY A 121 -3.80 -16.13 25.49
C GLY A 121 -2.81 -16.85 24.58
N TYR A 122 -2.40 -16.26 23.44
CA TYR A 122 -1.33 -16.81 22.62
C TYR A 122 0.02 -16.19 23.00
N ALA A 123 0.67 -16.74 24.01
CA ALA A 123 2.04 -16.38 24.36
C ALA A 123 3.01 -16.85 23.25
N THR A 124 3.31 -15.99 22.28
CA THR A 124 4.50 -16.18 21.43
C THR A 124 5.72 -15.74 22.24
N GLY A 125 6.51 -16.71 22.71
CA GLY A 125 7.79 -16.45 23.38
C GLY A 125 8.77 -15.64 22.50
N PRO A 126 9.87 -15.15 23.07
CA PRO A 126 10.79 -14.29 22.36
C PRO A 126 11.64 -15.12 21.40
N ASN A 127 11.26 -15.19 20.12
CA ASN A 127 12.15 -15.28 18.95
C ASN A 127 11.40 -15.73 17.68
N SER A 128 11.13 -14.79 16.78
CA SER A 128 11.35 -14.98 15.33
C SER A 128 11.12 -13.65 14.60
N ILE A 129 12.02 -12.68 14.82
CA ILE A 129 12.34 -11.77 13.71
C ILE A 129 13.20 -12.60 12.77
N THR A 130 12.57 -13.38 11.90
CA THR A 130 13.23 -13.70 10.64
C THR A 130 13.21 -12.39 9.85
N PRO A 131 14.36 -11.75 9.57
CA PRO A 131 14.36 -10.67 8.60
C PRO A 131 13.73 -11.21 7.32
N SER A 132 12.82 -10.43 6.73
CA SER A 132 12.26 -10.75 5.41
C SER A 132 13.41 -11.16 4.48
N PRO A 133 13.27 -12.23 3.69
CA PRO A 133 14.34 -12.64 2.79
C PRO A 133 14.77 -11.44 1.93
N PRO A 134 16.08 -11.24 1.70
CA PRO A 134 16.55 -10.13 0.90
C PRO A 134 15.83 -10.14 -0.43
N LYS A 135 15.26 -8.99 -0.80
CA LYS A 135 14.56 -8.79 -2.08
C LYS A 135 15.48 -9.33 -3.19
N PRO A 136 15.06 -10.31 -4.00
CA PRO A 136 15.93 -10.87 -5.03
C PRO A 136 16.41 -9.74 -5.93
N ALA A 137 17.70 -9.75 -6.28
CA ALA A 137 18.30 -8.73 -7.13
C ALA A 137 17.45 -8.55 -8.40
N ALA A 138 17.08 -7.31 -8.70
CA ALA A 138 16.34 -7.00 -9.92
C ALA A 138 17.17 -7.49 -11.11
N LYS A 139 16.64 -8.46 -11.85
CA LYS A 139 17.30 -8.94 -13.08
C LYS A 139 17.41 -7.73 -14.03
N PRO A 140 18.59 -7.48 -14.63
CA PRO A 140 18.72 -6.44 -15.63
C PRO A 140 17.70 -6.69 -16.75
N ARG A 141 16.99 -5.63 -17.14
CA ARG A 141 16.05 -5.66 -18.27
C ARG A 141 16.81 -6.10 -19.53
N GLN A 142 16.62 -7.33 -19.96
CA GLN A 142 17.22 -7.82 -21.20
C GLN A 142 16.54 -7.10 -22.38
N ASN A 143 17.31 -6.28 -23.08
CA ASN A 143 16.85 -5.61 -24.29
C ASN A 143 16.89 -6.62 -25.45
N LYS A 144 15.75 -7.25 -25.77
CA LYS A 144 15.63 -8.17 -26.93
C LYS A 144 15.51 -7.40 -28.24
N ASN A 145 16.47 -6.53 -28.54
CA ASN A 145 16.62 -5.96 -29.88
C ASN A 145 18.09 -5.67 -30.11
N MET A 146 18.82 -6.70 -30.53
CA MET A 146 20.07 -6.63 -31.30
C MET A 146 20.49 -8.07 -31.66
N LYS A 147 19.74 -8.69 -32.56
CA LYS A 147 20.29 -9.69 -33.48
C LYS A 147 19.96 -9.21 -34.88
N GLY A 148 21.00 -8.79 -35.58
CA GLY A 148 20.89 -8.36 -36.96
C GLY A 148 20.45 -9.52 -37.85
N GLU A 149 19.54 -9.23 -38.75
CA GLU A 149 19.42 -9.96 -40.00
C GLU A 149 19.92 -9.06 -41.12
N LYS A 150 20.92 -9.58 -41.83
CA LYS A 150 21.37 -9.08 -43.12
C LYS A 150 20.33 -9.44 -44.17
N GLY A 151 20.05 -8.50 -45.08
CA GLY A 151 19.34 -8.74 -46.35
C GLY A 151 18.11 -7.83 -46.48
N GLY A 152 17.89 -7.08 -47.55
CA GLY A 152 18.64 -6.89 -48.78
C GLY A 152 18.15 -5.61 -49.46
N ILE A 153 18.94 -5.12 -50.42
CA ILE A 153 18.60 -4.02 -51.31
C ILE A 153 17.42 -4.44 -52.18
N VAL A 154 16.39 -3.60 -52.27
CA VAL A 154 15.44 -3.58 -53.39
C VAL A 154 15.26 -2.13 -53.83
N VAL A 155 15.34 -1.96 -55.14
CA VAL A 155 15.51 -0.75 -55.97
C VAL A 155 14.64 0.44 -55.58
#